data_AF-A0A847S0Z2-F1
#
_entry.id   AF-A0A847S0Z2-F1
#
_cell.length_a   1.000
_cell.length_b   1.000
_cell.length_c   1.000
_cell.angle_alpha   90.00
_cell.angle_beta   90.00
_cell.angle_gamma   90.00
#
_symmetry.space_group_name_H-M   'P 1'
#
loop_
_entity.id
_entity.type
_entity.pdbx_description
1 polymer ?
#
loop_
_entity_poly.entity_id
_entity_poly.type
_entity_poly.pdbx_seq_one_letter_code
_entity_poly.pdbx_strand_id
1 'polypeptide(L)'
;MLSTFVSAQNLPSLLSGRDINSTFAIVAYDKATQKWGVAVATNNIYVGNSTVYIEPGVGAAAVIAETEPVYGINALKNLKQGHSPAQAAQYTIQTDSMPDYRQLGIVDRNGRTFGYTGHALSYWKGYAGHRTGPGYVVMGNQLADSVLVRMADGYEKTAGSFAQRLLAALSAGQAAGGQLSGKQSAALRVDGMNTSWNNRIDLRVDNDVDPVSSLQTLLNYHEGRIILNRSVAAIQCGKTDTGKQLLSQATALLKGWFGMYGKLATAFIMTGEEEKAIQIIQDALQHQEGWKENLSAFYYLEKHDSFRKLLNESAFSVKDWAAAIQQELNMGKNTAALALAKQMTTKYPTSSHLQYLLAKAMLANGNRPDAWESLHRAIKIDPENGDARRMLAKEFSKP
;
A
#
# COMPACT_ATOMS: atom_id res chain seq x y z
N MET A 1 -49.37 1.40 15.70
CA MET A 1 -48.61 0.33 15.02
C MET A 1 -47.28 0.92 14.55
N LEU A 2 -46.22 0.79 15.35
CA LEU A 2 -44.87 1.04 14.85
C LEU A 2 -44.49 -0.16 13.99
N SER A 3 -44.42 0.04 12.68
CA SER A 3 -43.79 -0.89 11.75
C SER A 3 -42.27 -0.76 11.94
N THR A 4 -41.74 -1.56 12.85
CA THR A 4 -40.30 -1.81 12.92
C THR A 4 -39.94 -2.73 11.75
N PHE A 5 -39.60 -2.14 10.60
CA PHE A 5 -38.84 -2.84 9.57
C PHE A 5 -37.45 -3.12 10.15
N VAL A 6 -37.33 -4.21 10.90
CA VAL A 6 -36.04 -4.81 11.22
C VAL A 6 -35.55 -5.42 9.90
N SER A 7 -34.71 -4.67 9.18
CA SER A 7 -33.86 -5.25 8.14
C SER A 7 -32.86 -6.17 8.83
N ALA A 8 -33.31 -7.35 9.25
CA ALA A 8 -32.45 -8.42 9.70
C ALA A 8 -31.55 -8.76 8.52
N GLN A 9 -30.28 -8.36 8.60
CA GLN A 9 -29.27 -8.48 7.56
C GLN A 9 -29.14 -9.93 7.03
N ASN A 10 -29.62 -10.91 7.82
CA ASN A 10 -29.37 -12.34 7.62
C ASN A 10 -30.63 -13.24 7.76
N LEU A 11 -31.86 -12.72 7.55
CA LEU A 11 -33.07 -13.57 7.62
C LEU A 11 -33.00 -14.84 6.74
N PRO A 12 -32.45 -14.80 5.51
CA PRO A 12 -32.24 -15.99 4.70
C PRO A 12 -31.27 -17.00 5.33
N SER A 13 -30.17 -16.52 5.94
CA SER A 13 -29.20 -17.37 6.64
C SER A 13 -29.82 -18.08 7.84
N LEU A 14 -30.66 -17.35 8.60
CA LEU A 14 -31.39 -17.88 9.75
C LEU A 14 -32.38 -19.01 9.36
N LEU A 15 -33.02 -18.88 8.19
CA LEU A 15 -34.00 -19.86 7.71
C LEU A 15 -33.35 -21.07 7.00
N SER A 16 -32.19 -20.87 6.39
CA SER A 16 -31.50 -21.91 5.61
C SER A 16 -30.36 -22.61 6.37
N GLY A 17 -29.91 -22.04 7.49
CA GLY A 17 -28.73 -22.50 8.22
C GLY A 17 -27.42 -22.29 7.46
N ARG A 18 -27.40 -21.39 6.45
CA ARG A 18 -26.26 -21.14 5.56
C ARG A 18 -25.74 -19.71 5.68
N ASP A 19 -24.44 -19.52 5.56
CA ASP A 19 -23.81 -18.19 5.57
C ASP A 19 -24.00 -17.47 4.22
N ILE A 20 -25.17 -16.88 4.03
CA ILE A 20 -25.54 -16.12 2.82
C ILE A 20 -24.94 -14.71 2.91
N ASN A 21 -23.81 -14.50 2.23
CA ASN A 21 -23.09 -13.22 2.18
C ASN A 21 -23.14 -12.60 0.78
N SER A 22 -23.57 -11.35 0.70
CA SER A 22 -23.61 -10.58 -0.55
C SER A 22 -22.18 -10.22 -0.96
N THR A 23 -21.81 -10.53 -2.20
CA THR A 23 -20.43 -10.38 -2.68
C THR A 23 -20.41 -10.04 -4.16
N PHE A 24 -19.46 -9.21 -4.59
CA PHE A 24 -19.14 -9.01 -6.00
C PHE A 24 -17.63 -8.94 -6.24
N ALA A 25 -17.18 -9.45 -7.37
CA ALA A 25 -15.78 -9.56 -7.71
C ALA A 25 -15.52 -9.38 -9.20
N ILE A 26 -14.30 -8.99 -9.54
CA ILE A 26 -13.72 -9.04 -10.87
C ILE A 26 -12.43 -9.88 -10.84
N VAL A 27 -12.26 -10.74 -11.82
CA VAL A 27 -11.03 -11.48 -12.11
C VAL A 27 -10.57 -11.06 -13.50
N ALA A 28 -9.33 -10.63 -13.67
CA ALA A 28 -8.85 -10.16 -14.97
C ALA A 28 -7.38 -10.49 -15.24
N TYR A 29 -7.03 -10.44 -16.53
CA TYR A 29 -5.68 -10.52 -17.05
C TYR A 29 -5.40 -9.30 -17.94
N ASP A 30 -4.34 -8.56 -17.62
CA ASP A 30 -3.83 -7.50 -18.47
C ASP A 30 -2.66 -8.01 -19.32
N LYS A 31 -2.93 -8.21 -20.61
CA LYS A 31 -1.94 -8.70 -21.58
C LYS A 31 -0.76 -7.75 -21.75
N ALA A 32 -0.98 -6.43 -21.63
CA ALA A 32 0.06 -5.43 -21.84
C ALA A 32 1.15 -5.50 -20.77
N THR A 33 0.76 -5.71 -19.51
CA THR A 33 1.69 -5.80 -18.38
C THR A 33 1.97 -7.24 -17.91
N GLN A 34 1.33 -8.24 -18.54
CA GLN A 34 1.37 -9.65 -18.15
C GLN A 34 1.06 -9.85 -16.65
N LYS A 35 -0.01 -9.20 -16.18
CA LYS A 35 -0.47 -9.24 -14.79
C LYS A 35 -1.86 -9.85 -14.69
N TRP A 36 -2.09 -10.60 -13.63
CA TRP A 36 -3.38 -11.12 -13.24
C TRP A 36 -3.83 -10.44 -11.97
N GLY A 37 -5.13 -10.22 -11.83
CA GLY A 37 -5.64 -9.54 -10.67
C GLY A 37 -7.07 -9.91 -10.33
N VAL A 38 -7.36 -9.78 -9.05
CA VAL A 38 -8.69 -9.98 -8.49
C VAL A 38 -9.00 -8.78 -7.60
N ALA A 39 -10.21 -8.24 -7.74
CA ALA A 39 -10.77 -7.31 -6.78
C ALA A 39 -12.14 -7.80 -6.33
N VAL A 40 -12.42 -7.75 -5.03
CA VAL A 40 -13.65 -8.29 -4.43
C VAL A 40 -14.12 -7.39 -3.28
N ALA A 41 -15.43 -7.30 -3.08
CA ALA A 41 -16.07 -6.70 -1.91
C ALA A 41 -17.21 -7.58 -1.38
N THR A 42 -17.38 -7.64 -0.07
CA THR A 42 -18.43 -8.43 0.61
C THR A 42 -18.92 -7.76 1.90
N ASN A 43 -20.03 -8.28 2.45
CA ASN A 43 -20.63 -7.85 3.71
C ASN A 43 -20.15 -8.71 4.90
N ASN A 44 -19.27 -9.67 4.63
CA ASN A 44 -18.50 -10.41 5.62
C ASN A 44 -17.10 -9.81 5.82
N ILE A 45 -16.37 -10.28 6.83
CA ILE A 45 -15.01 -9.85 7.13
C ILE A 45 -13.95 -10.59 6.27
N TYR A 46 -12.78 -9.96 6.09
CA TYR A 46 -11.55 -10.53 5.52
C TYR A 46 -11.57 -11.19 4.13
N VAL A 47 -12.48 -10.81 3.23
CA VAL A 47 -12.74 -11.52 1.95
C VAL A 47 -11.53 -11.82 1.06
N GLY A 48 -10.49 -10.99 1.12
CA GLY A 48 -9.25 -11.22 0.37
C GLY A 48 -8.58 -12.56 0.66
N ASN A 49 -8.84 -13.16 1.83
CA ASN A 49 -8.21 -14.43 2.23
C ASN A 49 -8.87 -15.64 1.56
N SER A 50 -10.20 -15.64 1.46
CA SER A 50 -10.96 -16.81 1.00
C SER A 50 -11.20 -16.83 -0.51
N THR A 51 -11.17 -15.67 -1.16
CA THR A 51 -11.68 -15.53 -2.53
C THR A 51 -10.59 -15.46 -3.59
N VAL A 52 -9.35 -15.12 -3.25
CA VAL A 52 -8.36 -14.66 -4.24
C VAL A 52 -7.27 -15.69 -4.54
N TYR A 53 -7.24 -16.18 -5.79
CA TYR A 53 -6.26 -17.17 -6.25
C TYR A 53 -5.54 -16.65 -7.50
N ILE A 54 -4.22 -16.49 -7.43
CA ILE A 54 -3.40 -16.03 -8.55
C ILE A 54 -2.09 -16.82 -8.59
N GLU A 55 -1.78 -17.39 -9.75
CA GLU A 55 -0.47 -17.97 -10.06
C GLU A 55 0.08 -17.28 -11.33
N PRO A 56 1.05 -16.36 -11.19
CA PRO A 56 1.63 -15.65 -12.33
C PRO A 56 2.16 -16.59 -13.41
N GLY A 57 1.83 -16.31 -14.67
CA GLY A 57 2.17 -17.15 -15.81
C GLY A 57 1.19 -18.31 -16.07
N VAL A 58 0.26 -18.57 -15.14
CA VAL A 58 -0.78 -19.61 -15.26
C VAL A 58 -2.16 -18.99 -15.40
N GLY A 59 -2.60 -18.18 -14.44
CA GLY A 59 -3.94 -17.61 -14.41
C GLY A 59 -4.34 -17.00 -13.07
N ALA A 60 -5.58 -16.54 -13.00
CA ALA A 60 -6.26 -16.16 -11.78
C ALA A 60 -7.67 -16.76 -11.70
N ALA A 61 -8.12 -16.99 -10.49
CA ALA A 61 -9.47 -17.43 -10.18
C ALA A 61 -10.01 -16.72 -8.94
N ALA A 62 -11.32 -16.58 -8.89
CA ALA A 62 -12.04 -16.21 -7.68
C ALA A 62 -13.26 -17.09 -7.48
N VAL A 63 -13.51 -17.47 -6.22
CA VAL A 63 -14.68 -18.23 -5.80
C VAL A 63 -15.40 -17.46 -4.70
N ILE A 64 -16.71 -17.24 -4.87
CA ILE A 64 -17.57 -16.46 -3.96
C ILE A 64 -18.92 -17.18 -3.72
N ALA A 65 -19.84 -16.51 -3.01
CA ALA A 65 -21.06 -17.09 -2.43
C ALA A 65 -20.69 -18.07 -1.30
N GLU A 66 -21.20 -19.31 -1.29
CA GLU A 66 -20.66 -20.31 -0.38
C GLU A 66 -19.26 -20.71 -0.85
N THR A 67 -18.25 -20.03 -0.34
CA THR A 67 -16.87 -20.12 -0.86
C THR A 67 -16.27 -21.49 -0.56
N GLU A 68 -15.76 -22.16 -1.59
CA GLU A 68 -15.05 -23.46 -1.47
C GLU A 68 -13.65 -23.35 -2.12
N PRO A 69 -12.58 -23.29 -1.30
CA PRO A 69 -11.21 -23.09 -1.79
C PRO A 69 -10.73 -24.06 -2.87
N VAL A 70 -11.26 -25.29 -2.89
CA VAL A 70 -10.84 -26.30 -3.88
C VAL A 70 -11.09 -25.85 -5.33
N TYR A 71 -12.08 -24.97 -5.56
CA TYR A 71 -12.36 -24.41 -6.88
C TYR A 71 -11.19 -23.58 -7.42
N GLY A 72 -10.67 -22.66 -6.61
CA GLY A 72 -9.53 -21.82 -6.99
C GLY A 72 -8.25 -22.63 -7.18
N ILE A 73 -7.98 -23.57 -6.27
CA ILE A 73 -6.80 -24.45 -6.30
C ILE A 73 -6.81 -25.34 -7.55
N ASN A 74 -7.93 -26.03 -7.80
CA ASN A 74 -8.03 -26.93 -8.94
C ASN A 74 -8.07 -26.18 -10.27
N ALA A 75 -8.68 -24.99 -10.33
CA ALA A 75 -8.64 -24.15 -11.52
C ALA A 75 -7.20 -23.85 -11.94
N LEU A 76 -6.37 -23.33 -11.02
CA LEU A 76 -4.96 -23.03 -11.31
C LEU A 76 -4.16 -24.30 -11.66
N LYS A 77 -4.36 -25.40 -10.91
CA LYS A 77 -3.70 -26.69 -11.20
C LYS A 77 -3.99 -27.18 -12.62
N ASN A 78 -5.24 -27.11 -13.08
CA ASN A 78 -5.62 -27.57 -14.41
C ASN A 78 -5.18 -26.59 -15.51
N LEU A 79 -5.25 -25.28 -15.27
CA LEU A 79 -4.70 -24.28 -16.20
C LEU A 79 -3.21 -24.51 -16.46
N LYS A 80 -2.45 -24.86 -15.41
CA LYS A 80 -1.03 -25.20 -15.50
C LYS A 80 -0.74 -26.42 -16.38
N GLN A 81 -1.70 -27.35 -16.46
CA GLN A 81 -1.64 -28.52 -17.33
C GLN A 81 -2.07 -28.23 -18.79
N GLY A 82 -2.45 -26.98 -19.08
CA GLY A 82 -2.82 -26.54 -20.44
C GLY A 82 -4.31 -26.60 -20.75
N HIS A 83 -5.16 -26.98 -19.78
CA HIS A 83 -6.61 -26.97 -19.96
C HIS A 83 -7.15 -25.55 -20.17
N SER A 84 -8.27 -25.44 -20.89
CA SER A 84 -9.02 -24.18 -20.97
C SER A 84 -9.65 -23.82 -19.61
N PRO A 85 -9.98 -22.55 -19.35
CA PRO A 85 -10.71 -22.17 -18.13
C PRO A 85 -11.98 -23.00 -17.85
N ALA A 86 -12.75 -23.33 -18.88
CA ALA A 86 -13.95 -24.16 -18.75
C ALA A 86 -13.60 -25.61 -18.35
N GLN A 87 -12.61 -26.21 -19.02
CA GLN A 87 -12.12 -27.55 -18.67
C GLN A 87 -11.53 -27.59 -17.26
N ALA A 88 -10.82 -26.53 -16.86
CA ALA A 88 -10.20 -26.40 -15.55
C ALA A 88 -11.23 -26.35 -14.40
N ALA A 89 -12.44 -25.84 -14.66
CA ALA A 89 -13.54 -25.80 -13.70
C ALA A 89 -14.36 -27.10 -13.68
N GLN A 90 -14.47 -27.78 -14.82
CA GLN A 90 -15.45 -28.83 -15.07
C GLN A 90 -15.44 -29.94 -14.01
N TYR A 91 -14.28 -30.54 -13.75
CA TYR A 91 -14.17 -31.63 -12.77
C TYR A 91 -14.65 -31.19 -11.39
N THR A 92 -14.21 -30.02 -10.92
CA THR A 92 -14.54 -29.55 -9.56
C THR A 92 -16.03 -29.25 -9.43
N ILE A 93 -16.65 -28.63 -10.44
CA ILE A 93 -18.10 -28.40 -10.46
C ILE A 93 -18.88 -29.73 -10.44
N GLN A 94 -18.45 -30.73 -11.22
CA GLN A 94 -19.15 -32.01 -11.33
C GLN A 94 -19.01 -32.89 -10.08
N THR A 95 -17.94 -32.74 -9.30
CA THR A 95 -17.69 -33.54 -8.09
C THR A 95 -18.06 -32.85 -6.79
N ASP A 96 -18.36 -31.55 -6.81
CA ASP A 96 -18.93 -30.85 -5.65
C ASP A 96 -20.36 -31.36 -5.42
N SER A 97 -20.73 -31.57 -4.15
CA SER A 97 -22.10 -31.93 -3.78
C SER A 97 -23.04 -30.72 -3.75
N MET A 98 -22.50 -29.50 -3.75
CA MET A 98 -23.24 -28.23 -3.65
C MET A 98 -22.81 -27.17 -4.70
N PRO A 99 -22.59 -27.53 -5.99
CA PRO A 99 -22.09 -26.58 -7.00
C PRO A 99 -23.10 -25.46 -7.27
N ASP A 100 -24.39 -25.69 -7.00
CA ASP A 100 -25.45 -24.71 -7.18
C ASP A 100 -25.38 -23.54 -6.19
N TYR A 101 -24.57 -23.63 -5.14
CA TYR A 101 -24.38 -22.58 -4.13
C TYR A 101 -23.08 -21.78 -4.32
N ARG A 102 -22.35 -22.03 -5.41
CA ARG A 102 -21.03 -21.45 -5.69
C ARG A 102 -21.09 -20.43 -6.84
N GLN A 103 -20.15 -19.49 -6.85
CA GLN A 103 -19.79 -18.72 -8.05
C GLN A 103 -18.29 -18.80 -8.28
N LEU A 104 -17.89 -18.90 -9.54
CA LEU A 104 -16.50 -19.04 -9.95
C LEU A 104 -16.20 -18.16 -11.18
N GLY A 105 -15.12 -17.41 -11.13
CA GLY A 105 -14.54 -16.69 -12.27
C GLY A 105 -13.10 -17.11 -12.48
N ILE A 106 -12.71 -17.41 -13.72
CA ILE A 106 -11.35 -17.84 -14.10
C ILE A 106 -10.89 -17.02 -15.30
N VAL A 107 -9.62 -16.62 -15.29
CA VAL A 107 -8.89 -16.12 -16.47
C VAL A 107 -7.52 -16.80 -16.56
N ASP A 108 -7.17 -17.29 -17.74
CA ASP A 108 -5.87 -17.94 -17.97
C ASP A 108 -4.78 -16.98 -18.47
N ARG A 109 -3.59 -17.51 -18.71
CA ARG A 109 -2.45 -16.76 -19.24
C ARG A 109 -2.62 -16.20 -20.66
N ASN A 110 -3.60 -16.69 -21.40
CA ASN A 110 -3.92 -16.23 -22.75
C ASN A 110 -5.09 -15.24 -22.76
N GLY A 111 -5.65 -14.90 -21.59
CA GLY A 111 -6.83 -14.06 -21.46
C GLY A 111 -8.14 -14.78 -21.79
N ARG A 112 -8.15 -16.11 -21.90
CA ARG A 112 -9.40 -16.88 -22.01
C ARG A 112 -10.09 -16.86 -20.66
N THR A 113 -11.41 -16.76 -20.65
CA THR A 113 -12.22 -16.59 -19.45
C THR A 113 -13.27 -17.67 -19.29
N PHE A 114 -13.65 -17.99 -18.05
CA PHE A 114 -14.83 -18.79 -17.72
C PHE A 114 -15.51 -18.22 -16.48
N GLY A 115 -16.82 -18.06 -16.54
CA GLY A 115 -17.66 -17.65 -15.41
C GLY A 115 -18.73 -18.72 -15.14
N TYR A 116 -19.06 -18.92 -13.88
CA TYR A 116 -20.08 -19.86 -13.43
C TYR A 116 -20.88 -19.25 -12.28
N THR A 117 -22.19 -19.46 -12.29
CA THR A 117 -23.11 -19.07 -11.22
C THR A 117 -24.06 -20.22 -10.98
N GLY A 118 -23.98 -20.81 -9.79
CA GLY A 118 -24.84 -21.91 -9.38
C GLY A 118 -26.32 -21.53 -9.38
N HIS A 119 -27.18 -22.47 -9.73
CA HIS A 119 -28.58 -22.16 -10.00
C HIS A 119 -29.36 -21.77 -8.73
N ALA A 120 -28.96 -22.28 -7.55
CA ALA A 120 -29.65 -21.99 -6.29
C ALA A 120 -29.55 -20.52 -5.88
N LEU A 121 -28.55 -19.77 -6.39
CA LEU A 121 -28.40 -18.34 -6.12
C LEU A 121 -29.54 -17.49 -6.71
N SER A 122 -30.28 -18.01 -7.71
CA SER A 122 -31.46 -17.33 -8.24
C SER A 122 -32.60 -17.19 -7.23
N TYR A 123 -32.60 -18.02 -6.17
CA TYR A 123 -33.56 -17.94 -5.07
C TYR A 123 -33.12 -17.01 -3.94
N TRP A 124 -31.90 -16.46 -4.01
CA TRP A 124 -31.41 -15.50 -3.02
C TRP A 124 -31.96 -14.11 -3.35
N LYS A 125 -32.09 -13.24 -2.33
CA LYS A 125 -32.58 -11.88 -2.55
C LYS A 125 -31.62 -11.10 -3.45
N GLY A 126 -32.14 -10.42 -4.46
CA GLY A 126 -31.37 -9.58 -5.39
C GLY A 126 -30.88 -10.32 -6.62
N TYR A 127 -30.03 -9.67 -7.41
CA TYR A 127 -29.46 -10.25 -8.61
C TYR A 127 -28.22 -11.09 -8.30
N ALA A 128 -28.13 -12.25 -8.94
CA ALA A 128 -26.94 -13.09 -8.97
C ALA A 128 -26.59 -13.46 -10.42
N GLY A 129 -25.33 -13.34 -10.77
CA GLY A 129 -24.87 -13.64 -12.13
C GLY A 129 -23.39 -13.41 -12.33
N HIS A 130 -22.98 -13.55 -13.58
CA HIS A 130 -21.64 -13.22 -14.05
C HIS A 130 -21.70 -12.67 -15.48
N ARG A 131 -20.65 -11.94 -15.87
CA ARG A 131 -20.43 -11.46 -17.23
C ARG A 131 -18.97 -11.66 -17.59
N THR A 132 -18.71 -12.12 -18.80
CA THR A 132 -17.37 -12.26 -19.35
C THR A 132 -17.11 -11.16 -20.38
N GLY A 133 -15.88 -10.70 -20.45
CA GLY A 133 -15.39 -9.80 -21.49
C GLY A 133 -13.94 -10.12 -21.85
N PRO A 134 -13.30 -9.32 -22.71
CA PRO A 134 -11.92 -9.58 -23.14
C PRO A 134 -10.94 -9.63 -21.96
N GLY A 135 -10.53 -10.84 -21.56
CA GLY A 135 -9.58 -11.06 -20.48
C GLY A 135 -10.12 -10.77 -19.07
N TYR A 136 -11.44 -10.74 -18.85
CA TYR A 136 -12.00 -10.57 -17.50
C TYR A 136 -13.35 -11.27 -17.28
N VAL A 137 -13.66 -11.51 -16.01
CA VAL A 137 -14.97 -11.96 -15.52
C VAL A 137 -15.40 -11.06 -14.38
N VAL A 138 -16.59 -10.47 -14.46
CA VAL A 138 -17.27 -9.84 -13.31
C VAL A 138 -18.38 -10.77 -12.84
N MET A 139 -18.56 -10.90 -11.53
CA MET A 139 -19.57 -11.78 -10.95
C MET A 139 -20.01 -11.29 -9.58
N GLY A 140 -21.18 -11.76 -9.13
CA GLY A 140 -21.64 -11.49 -7.78
C GLY A 140 -23.05 -11.97 -7.51
N ASN A 141 -23.46 -11.85 -6.25
CA ASN A 141 -24.75 -12.29 -5.74
C ASN A 141 -25.33 -11.30 -4.72
N GLN A 142 -26.65 -11.33 -4.59
CA GLN A 142 -27.43 -10.41 -3.78
C GLN A 142 -27.15 -8.93 -4.08
N LEU A 143 -27.06 -8.62 -5.37
CA LEU A 143 -26.72 -7.30 -5.87
C LEU A 143 -27.97 -6.52 -6.31
N ALA A 144 -27.82 -5.21 -6.45
CA ALA A 144 -28.71 -4.45 -7.33
C ALA A 144 -28.49 -4.85 -8.81
N ASP A 145 -29.53 -4.76 -9.64
CA ASP A 145 -29.53 -5.32 -11.01
C ASP A 145 -28.42 -4.77 -11.92
N SER A 146 -28.08 -3.49 -11.76
CA SER A 146 -27.13 -2.82 -12.66
C SER A 146 -25.65 -3.04 -12.30
N VAL A 147 -25.34 -3.66 -11.16
CA VAL A 147 -23.97 -3.72 -10.60
C VAL A 147 -23.00 -4.37 -11.59
N LEU A 148 -23.28 -5.56 -12.11
CA LEU A 148 -22.31 -6.25 -12.97
C LEU A 148 -22.07 -5.53 -14.30
N VAL A 149 -23.09 -4.88 -14.85
CA VAL A 149 -22.95 -4.05 -16.07
C VAL A 149 -22.05 -2.85 -15.76
N ARG A 150 -22.27 -2.19 -14.62
CA ARG A 150 -21.46 -1.03 -14.21
C ARG A 150 -20.02 -1.40 -13.85
N MET A 151 -19.80 -2.57 -13.26
CA MET A 151 -18.44 -3.09 -13.01
C MET A 151 -17.66 -3.29 -14.31
N ALA A 152 -18.27 -3.95 -15.30
CA ALA A 152 -17.68 -4.16 -16.62
C ALA A 152 -17.35 -2.81 -17.29
N ASP A 153 -18.33 -1.90 -17.33
CA ASP A 153 -18.16 -0.54 -17.85
C ASP A 153 -17.00 0.20 -17.15
N GLY A 154 -16.94 0.12 -15.81
CA GLY A 154 -15.89 0.76 -15.01
C GLY A 154 -14.50 0.24 -15.34
N TYR A 155 -14.35 -1.07 -15.51
CA TYR A 155 -13.08 -1.71 -15.89
C TYR A 155 -12.63 -1.33 -17.32
N GLU A 156 -13.57 -1.29 -18.26
CA GLU A 156 -13.30 -1.05 -19.68
C GLU A 156 -13.05 0.43 -20.00
N LYS A 157 -13.76 1.35 -19.34
CA LYS A 157 -13.68 2.80 -19.62
C LYS A 157 -12.59 3.51 -18.83
N THR A 158 -12.06 2.88 -17.78
CA THR A 158 -11.00 3.48 -16.96
C THR A 158 -9.64 3.31 -17.62
N ALA A 159 -8.94 4.43 -17.80
CA ALA A 159 -7.51 4.44 -18.13
C ALA A 159 -6.65 4.39 -16.85
N GLY A 160 -5.40 3.97 -16.97
CA GLY A 160 -4.45 3.95 -15.85
C GLY A 160 -3.82 2.57 -15.64
N SER A 161 -3.27 2.35 -14.45
CA SER A 161 -2.67 1.08 -14.08
C SER A 161 -3.71 -0.03 -14.01
N PHE A 162 -3.28 -1.28 -14.19
CA PHE A 162 -4.17 -2.43 -14.12
C PHE A 162 -4.92 -2.51 -12.77
N ALA A 163 -4.25 -2.15 -11.67
CA ALA A 163 -4.86 -2.05 -10.34
C ALA A 163 -5.96 -0.98 -10.26
N GLN A 164 -5.75 0.19 -10.87
CA GLN A 164 -6.76 1.25 -10.93
C GLN A 164 -8.00 0.81 -11.71
N ARG A 165 -7.84 0.08 -12.81
CA ARG A 165 -8.95 -0.46 -13.60
C ARG A 165 -9.78 -1.49 -12.83
N LEU A 166 -9.11 -2.40 -12.12
CA LEU A 166 -9.77 -3.39 -11.25
C LEU A 166 -10.56 -2.71 -10.12
N LEU A 167 -9.97 -1.72 -9.47
CA LEU A 167 -10.65 -0.98 -8.41
C LEU A 167 -11.80 -0.13 -8.95
N ALA A 168 -11.65 0.48 -10.13
CA ALA A 168 -12.72 1.22 -10.78
C ALA A 168 -13.94 0.33 -11.08
N ALA A 169 -13.71 -0.95 -11.39
CA ALA A 169 -14.80 -1.93 -11.50
C ALA A 169 -15.57 -2.05 -10.18
N LEU A 170 -14.87 -2.26 -9.05
CA LEU A 170 -15.53 -2.35 -7.74
C LEU A 170 -16.25 -1.05 -7.37
N SER A 171 -15.62 0.11 -7.56
CA SER A 171 -16.20 1.41 -7.28
C SER A 171 -17.45 1.67 -8.11
N ALA A 172 -17.44 1.31 -9.40
CA ALA A 172 -18.62 1.43 -10.26
C ALA A 172 -19.74 0.47 -9.84
N GLY A 173 -19.41 -0.76 -9.44
CA GLY A 173 -20.38 -1.70 -8.87
C GLY A 173 -21.01 -1.20 -7.57
N GLN A 174 -20.19 -0.66 -6.66
CA GLN A 174 -20.65 -0.05 -5.41
C GLN A 174 -21.58 1.14 -5.65
N ALA A 175 -21.23 2.02 -6.60
CA ALA A 175 -22.05 3.18 -6.96
C ALA A 175 -23.37 2.80 -7.66
N ALA A 176 -23.43 1.62 -8.28
CA ALA A 176 -24.61 1.07 -8.93
C ALA A 176 -25.61 0.40 -7.98
N GLY A 177 -25.40 0.54 -6.67
CA GLY A 177 -26.22 -0.05 -5.60
C GLY A 177 -25.50 -1.17 -4.84
N GLY A 178 -24.41 -1.71 -5.39
CA GLY A 178 -23.58 -2.71 -4.73
C GLY A 178 -24.36 -3.89 -4.15
N GLN A 179 -24.01 -4.23 -2.92
CA GLN A 179 -24.59 -5.32 -2.13
C GLN A 179 -25.84 -4.87 -1.39
N LEU A 180 -26.93 -5.64 -1.47
CA LEU A 180 -28.21 -5.27 -0.84
C LEU A 180 -28.17 -5.35 0.70
N SER A 181 -27.32 -6.19 1.26
CA SER A 181 -27.23 -6.43 2.71
C SER A 181 -26.10 -5.66 3.40
N GLY A 182 -25.52 -4.64 2.76
CA GLY A 182 -24.45 -3.81 3.32
C GLY A 182 -23.05 -4.22 2.86
N LYS A 183 -22.02 -3.61 3.45
CA LYS A 183 -20.60 -3.73 3.07
C LYS A 183 -19.73 -3.83 4.33
N GLN A 184 -18.66 -4.61 4.27
CA GLN A 184 -17.79 -4.85 5.44
C GLN A 184 -16.31 -5.04 5.08
N SER A 185 -15.98 -5.74 3.99
CA SER A 185 -14.59 -5.94 3.59
C SER A 185 -14.40 -5.88 2.08
N ALA A 186 -13.17 -5.55 1.66
CA ALA A 186 -12.77 -5.53 0.26
C ALA A 186 -11.27 -5.85 0.11
N ALA A 187 -10.89 -6.38 -1.05
CA ALA A 187 -9.50 -6.67 -1.37
C ALA A 187 -9.19 -6.43 -2.85
N LEU A 188 -7.93 -6.08 -3.12
CA LEU A 188 -7.35 -5.94 -4.46
C LEU A 188 -5.99 -6.61 -4.45
N ARG A 189 -5.82 -7.64 -5.29
CA ARG A 189 -4.53 -8.30 -5.49
C ARG A 189 -4.15 -8.30 -6.95
N VAL A 190 -2.90 -7.97 -7.24
CA VAL A 190 -2.31 -7.99 -8.58
C VAL A 190 -0.93 -8.60 -8.52
N ASP A 191 -0.76 -9.71 -9.25
CA ASP A 191 0.51 -10.42 -9.37
C ASP A 191 0.92 -10.54 -10.85
N GLY A 192 2.24 -10.53 -11.12
CA GLY A 192 2.81 -10.62 -12.47
C GLY A 192 4.10 -11.44 -12.46
N MET A 193 4.53 -11.96 -13.62
CA MET A 193 5.67 -12.88 -13.70
C MET A 193 6.99 -12.27 -13.22
N ASN A 194 7.15 -10.95 -13.36
CA ASN A 194 8.37 -10.21 -13.01
C ASN A 194 8.14 -9.21 -11.86
N THR A 195 7.15 -9.46 -10.99
CA THR A 195 6.84 -8.56 -9.88
C THR A 195 7.74 -8.88 -8.68
N SER A 196 8.63 -7.95 -8.32
CA SER A 196 9.41 -8.05 -7.08
C SER A 196 8.50 -8.02 -5.84
N TRP A 197 8.91 -8.71 -4.77
CA TRP A 197 8.10 -8.83 -3.55
C TRP A 197 7.65 -7.47 -2.96
N ASN A 198 8.46 -6.43 -3.12
CA ASN A 198 8.21 -5.08 -2.61
C ASN A 198 7.34 -4.18 -3.51
N ASN A 199 6.91 -4.69 -4.67
CA ASN A 199 6.04 -4.02 -5.65
C ASN A 199 4.77 -4.83 -5.96
N ARG A 200 4.55 -5.94 -5.25
CA ARG A 200 3.31 -6.72 -5.34
C ARG A 200 2.16 -5.93 -4.70
N ILE A 201 1.00 -5.92 -5.35
CA ILE A 201 -0.21 -5.29 -4.81
C ILE A 201 -1.01 -6.39 -4.14
N ASP A 202 -1.13 -6.31 -2.82
CA ASP A 202 -2.01 -7.13 -1.99
C ASP A 202 -2.59 -6.19 -0.93
N LEU A 203 -3.67 -5.51 -1.32
CA LEU A 203 -4.33 -4.49 -0.52
C LEU A 203 -5.63 -5.07 0.03
N ARG A 204 -5.81 -4.94 1.34
CA ARG A 204 -6.92 -5.57 2.06
C ARG A 204 -7.51 -4.60 3.05
N VAL A 205 -8.82 -4.46 2.99
CA VAL A 205 -9.64 -3.82 4.02
C VAL A 205 -10.51 -4.92 4.60
N ASP A 206 -10.02 -5.56 5.67
CA ASP A 206 -10.67 -6.75 6.22
C ASP A 206 -11.91 -6.40 7.08
N ASN A 207 -12.07 -5.14 7.48
CA ASN A 207 -13.22 -4.62 8.22
C ASN A 207 -13.31 -3.08 8.14
N ASP A 208 -14.33 -2.55 7.46
CA ASP A 208 -14.62 -1.11 7.39
C ASP A 208 -16.10 -0.89 7.02
N VAL A 209 -16.68 0.24 7.43
CA VAL A 209 -18.02 0.65 7.00
C VAL A 209 -18.04 1.12 5.55
N ASP A 210 -16.91 1.49 4.96
CA ASP A 210 -16.76 1.87 3.56
C ASP A 210 -15.53 1.23 2.89
N PRO A 211 -15.49 -0.11 2.77
CA PRO A 211 -14.27 -0.83 2.45
C PRO A 211 -13.73 -0.55 1.04
N VAL A 212 -14.58 -0.22 0.06
CA VAL A 212 -14.14 0.11 -1.30
C VAL A 212 -13.42 1.47 -1.34
N SER A 213 -13.90 2.45 -0.58
CA SER A 213 -13.25 3.76 -0.44
C SER A 213 -11.92 3.65 0.33
N SER A 214 -11.91 2.86 1.41
CA SER A 214 -10.68 2.57 2.16
C SER A 214 -9.65 1.83 1.28
N LEU A 215 -10.11 0.92 0.40
CA LEU A 215 -9.23 0.23 -0.56
C LEU A 215 -8.65 1.20 -1.61
N GLN A 216 -9.43 2.20 -2.04
CA GLN A 216 -8.93 3.32 -2.87
C GLN A 216 -7.86 4.13 -2.18
N THR A 217 -8.02 4.40 -0.88
CA THR A 217 -7.01 5.08 -0.07
C THR A 217 -5.71 4.28 -0.02
N LEU A 218 -5.79 2.96 0.19
CA LEU A 218 -4.62 2.08 0.16
C LEU A 218 -3.93 2.08 -1.22
N LEU A 219 -4.69 2.07 -2.32
CA LEU A 219 -4.12 2.15 -3.66
C LEU A 219 -3.44 3.50 -3.91
N ASN A 220 -4.05 4.60 -3.45
CA ASN A 220 -3.44 5.92 -3.51
C ASN A 220 -2.12 5.95 -2.75
N TYR A 221 -2.06 5.37 -1.55
CA TYR A 221 -0.82 5.28 -0.78
C TYR A 221 0.27 4.49 -1.49
N HIS A 222 -0.09 3.36 -2.10
CA HIS A 222 0.84 2.56 -2.90
C HIS A 222 1.45 3.37 -4.05
N GLU A 223 0.60 3.98 -4.89
CA GLU A 223 1.02 4.77 -6.05
C GLU A 223 1.78 6.05 -5.63
N GLY A 224 1.27 6.75 -4.62
CA GLY A 224 1.86 7.97 -4.07
C GLY A 224 3.30 7.75 -3.57
N ARG A 225 3.58 6.62 -2.93
CA ARG A 225 4.93 6.24 -2.51
C ARG A 225 5.87 6.05 -3.71
N ILE A 226 5.40 5.40 -4.77
CA ILE A 226 6.19 5.17 -6.00
C ILE A 226 6.49 6.51 -6.68
N ILE A 227 5.49 7.38 -6.78
CA ILE A 227 5.64 8.72 -7.37
C ILE A 227 6.59 9.58 -6.53
N LEU A 228 6.51 9.53 -5.20
CA LEU A 228 7.43 10.24 -4.32
C LEU A 228 8.88 9.79 -4.53
N ASN A 229 9.13 8.48 -4.63
CA ASN A 229 10.48 7.97 -4.90
C ASN A 229 11.00 8.46 -6.26
N ARG A 230 10.14 8.49 -7.29
CA ARG A 230 10.48 9.04 -8.62
C ARG A 230 10.75 10.54 -8.57
N SER A 231 9.98 11.28 -7.77
CA SER A 231 10.20 12.70 -7.51
C SER A 231 11.59 12.95 -6.94
N VAL A 232 11.93 12.27 -5.84
CA VAL A 232 13.24 12.40 -5.18
C VAL A 232 14.38 12.05 -6.14
N ALA A 233 14.26 10.95 -6.89
CA ALA A 233 15.24 10.57 -7.89
C ALA A 233 15.40 11.62 -9.00
N ALA A 234 14.30 12.19 -9.49
CA ALA A 234 14.35 13.26 -10.50
C ALA A 234 15.08 14.51 -9.97
N ILE A 235 14.80 14.91 -8.71
CA ILE A 235 15.46 16.05 -8.06
C ILE A 235 16.97 15.78 -7.94
N GLN A 236 17.36 14.59 -7.50
CA GLN A 236 18.78 14.20 -7.37
C GLN A 236 19.52 14.19 -8.71
N CYS A 237 18.83 13.86 -9.80
CA CYS A 237 19.38 13.93 -11.16
C CYS A 237 19.32 15.35 -11.78
N GLY A 238 19.01 16.39 -11.00
CA GLY A 238 18.92 17.77 -11.48
C GLY A 238 17.66 18.11 -12.28
N LYS A 239 16.68 17.21 -12.36
CA LYS A 239 15.39 17.41 -13.07
C LYS A 239 14.35 18.01 -12.13
N THR A 240 14.63 19.19 -11.58
CA THR A 240 13.84 19.80 -10.50
C THR A 240 12.38 20.03 -10.85
N ASP A 241 12.05 20.52 -12.06
CA ASP A 241 10.65 20.78 -12.44
C ASP A 241 9.83 19.50 -12.53
N THR A 242 10.38 18.45 -13.13
CA THR A 242 9.78 17.11 -13.13
C THR A 242 9.61 16.59 -11.70
N GLY A 243 10.62 16.79 -10.85
CA GLY A 243 10.54 16.49 -9.43
C GLY A 243 9.36 17.18 -8.74
N LYS A 244 9.22 18.50 -8.89
CA LYS A 244 8.12 19.29 -8.30
C LYS A 244 6.74 18.82 -8.76
N GLN A 245 6.58 18.54 -10.05
CA GLN A 245 5.31 18.02 -10.59
C GLN A 245 4.95 16.66 -9.97
N LEU A 246 5.91 15.73 -9.90
CA LEU A 246 5.70 14.43 -9.27
C LEU A 246 5.45 14.57 -7.77
N LEU A 247 6.16 15.47 -7.08
CA LEU A 247 5.98 15.72 -5.66
C LEU A 247 4.55 16.17 -5.36
N SER A 248 4.01 17.12 -6.14
CA SER A 248 2.62 17.57 -5.98
C SER A 248 1.61 16.43 -6.15
N GLN A 249 1.82 15.55 -7.14
CA GLN A 249 0.99 14.36 -7.33
C GLN A 249 1.09 13.39 -6.14
N ALA A 250 2.31 13.13 -5.66
CA ALA A 250 2.54 12.26 -4.52
C ALA A 250 1.90 12.81 -3.24
N THR A 251 1.98 14.12 -2.99
CA THR A 251 1.36 14.77 -1.83
C THR A 251 -0.16 14.56 -1.81
N ALA A 252 -0.82 14.71 -2.96
CA ALA A 252 -2.27 14.49 -3.05
C ALA A 252 -2.65 13.03 -2.73
N LEU A 253 -1.88 12.07 -3.24
CA LEU A 253 -2.13 10.64 -3.04
C LEU A 253 -1.79 10.14 -1.64
N LEU A 254 -0.82 10.76 -0.96
CA LEU A 254 -0.33 10.35 0.36
C LEU A 254 -1.03 11.06 1.53
N LYS A 255 -2.02 11.92 1.24
CA LYS A 255 -2.78 12.66 2.25
C LYS A 255 -3.38 11.71 3.29
N GLY A 256 -3.11 11.96 4.57
CA GLY A 256 -3.57 11.12 5.69
C GLY A 256 -2.62 9.97 6.08
N TRP A 257 -1.58 9.68 5.28
CA TRP A 257 -0.53 8.75 5.68
C TRP A 257 0.63 9.50 6.36
N PHE A 258 0.41 9.93 7.61
CA PHE A 258 1.35 10.79 8.35
C PHE A 258 2.76 10.19 8.51
N GLY A 259 2.92 8.87 8.43
CA GLY A 259 4.23 8.21 8.39
C GLY A 259 5.07 8.55 7.16
N MET A 260 4.45 9.04 6.08
CA MET A 260 5.14 9.50 4.86
C MET A 260 5.44 11.00 4.86
N TYR A 261 4.87 11.77 5.78
CA TYR A 261 4.98 13.22 5.78
C TYR A 261 6.41 13.71 5.99
N GLY A 262 7.22 12.97 6.75
CA GLY A 262 8.64 13.32 6.90
C GLY A 262 9.43 13.24 5.59
N LYS A 263 9.10 12.26 4.73
CA LYS A 263 9.69 12.14 3.38
C LYS A 263 9.16 13.22 2.44
N LEU A 264 7.88 13.56 2.52
CA LEU A 264 7.30 14.67 1.77
C LEU A 264 7.95 16.01 2.12
N ALA A 265 8.06 16.32 3.41
CA ALA A 265 8.72 17.53 3.89
C ALA A 265 10.17 17.60 3.41
N THR A 266 10.91 16.49 3.53
CA THR A 266 12.29 16.38 3.01
C THR A 266 12.34 16.67 1.51
N ALA A 267 11.44 16.08 0.71
CA ALA A 267 11.41 16.31 -0.74
C ALA A 267 11.09 17.77 -1.11
N PHE A 268 10.19 18.44 -0.38
CA PHE A 268 9.92 19.87 -0.57
C PHE A 268 11.15 20.74 -0.23
N ILE A 269 11.91 20.36 0.79
CA ILE A 269 13.14 21.09 1.14
C ILE A 269 14.19 20.92 0.03
N MET A 270 14.33 19.72 -0.54
CA MET A 270 15.23 19.47 -1.68
C MET A 270 14.87 20.31 -2.91
N THR A 271 13.61 20.76 -3.05
CA THR A 271 13.16 21.62 -4.15
C THR A 271 13.14 23.12 -3.81
N GLY A 272 13.60 23.49 -2.61
CA GLY A 272 13.60 24.87 -2.09
C GLY A 272 12.23 25.37 -1.61
N GLU A 273 11.25 24.47 -1.44
CA GLU A 273 9.87 24.79 -1.04
C GLU A 273 9.67 24.61 0.47
N GLU A 274 10.51 25.28 1.28
CA GLU A 274 10.54 25.11 2.74
C GLU A 274 9.20 25.44 3.42
N GLU A 275 8.47 26.45 2.95
CA GLU A 275 7.12 26.78 3.46
C GLU A 275 6.13 25.61 3.31
N LYS A 276 6.19 24.89 2.17
CA LYS A 276 5.33 23.70 1.97
C LYS A 276 5.77 22.56 2.89
N ALA A 277 7.06 22.41 3.14
CA ALA A 277 7.55 21.43 4.09
C ALA A 277 7.04 21.71 5.51
N ILE A 278 7.05 22.99 5.93
CA ILE A 278 6.52 23.42 7.23
C ILE A 278 5.01 23.17 7.30
N GLN A 279 4.25 23.44 6.24
CA GLN A 279 2.81 23.12 6.18
C GLN A 279 2.54 21.62 6.34
N ILE A 280 3.32 20.76 5.68
CA ILE A 280 3.21 19.31 5.84
C ILE A 280 3.51 18.89 7.29
N ILE A 281 4.55 19.46 7.91
CA ILE A 281 4.89 19.20 9.31
C ILE A 281 3.75 19.63 10.25
N GLN A 282 3.18 20.80 10.04
CA GLN A 282 2.08 21.32 10.83
C GLN A 282 0.82 20.45 10.68
N ASP A 283 0.49 20.02 9.46
CA ASP A 283 -0.63 19.10 9.20
C ASP A 283 -0.46 17.77 9.96
N ALA A 284 0.75 17.21 9.98
CA ALA A 284 1.02 16.01 10.76
C ALA A 284 0.84 16.24 12.28
N LEU A 285 1.34 17.34 12.83
CA LEU A 285 1.20 17.66 14.25
C LEU A 285 -0.25 17.92 14.67
N GLN A 286 -1.06 18.51 13.80
CA GLN A 286 -2.49 18.74 14.07
C GLN A 286 -3.27 17.44 14.23
N HIS A 287 -2.87 16.38 13.52
CA HIS A 287 -3.57 15.10 13.53
C HIS A 287 -2.92 14.05 14.44
N GLN A 288 -1.61 14.14 14.69
CA GLN A 288 -0.85 13.20 15.49
C GLN A 288 0.13 13.94 16.40
N GLU A 289 -0.25 14.13 17.67
CA GLU A 289 0.61 14.81 18.65
C GLU A 289 1.98 14.12 18.80
N GLY A 290 2.00 12.77 18.75
CA GLY A 290 3.22 11.96 18.79
C GLY A 290 4.18 12.21 17.62
N TRP A 291 3.72 12.86 16.54
CA TRP A 291 4.58 13.22 15.41
C TRP A 291 5.68 14.21 15.80
N LYS A 292 5.57 14.88 16.96
CA LYS A 292 6.60 15.74 17.56
C LYS A 292 7.97 15.08 17.69
N GLU A 293 8.03 13.75 17.81
CA GLU A 293 9.29 12.97 17.82
C GLU A 293 10.14 13.16 16.55
N ASN A 294 9.52 13.59 15.43
CA ASN A 294 10.22 13.81 14.16
C ASN A 294 10.79 15.23 14.02
N LEU A 295 10.43 16.17 14.90
CA LEU A 295 10.76 17.59 14.71
C LEU A 295 12.27 17.87 14.70
N SER A 296 13.03 17.12 15.49
CA SER A 296 14.48 17.25 15.56
C SER A 296 15.16 16.96 14.22
N ALA A 297 14.62 16.06 13.40
CA ALA A 297 15.12 15.81 12.05
C ALA A 297 15.00 17.05 11.14
N PHE A 298 14.11 17.99 11.45
CA PHE A 298 13.90 19.22 10.68
C PHE A 298 14.54 20.45 11.33
N TYR A 299 15.46 20.27 12.29
CA TYR A 299 16.09 21.37 13.05
C TYR A 299 16.71 22.47 12.17
N TYR A 300 17.19 22.15 10.96
CA TYR A 300 17.71 23.15 10.03
C TYR A 300 16.69 24.18 9.55
N LEU A 301 15.40 23.95 9.79
CA LEU A 301 14.32 24.94 9.57
C LEU A 301 14.17 25.91 10.75
N GLU A 302 15.02 25.88 11.79
CA GLU A 302 14.92 26.74 12.98
C GLU A 302 14.94 28.24 12.70
N LYS A 303 15.44 28.64 11.53
CA LYS A 303 15.43 30.03 11.04
C LYS A 303 14.05 30.50 10.60
N HIS A 304 13.11 29.59 10.36
CA HIS A 304 11.72 29.92 10.05
C HIS A 304 10.93 30.08 11.35
N ASP A 305 10.44 31.29 11.62
CA ASP A 305 9.67 31.59 12.84
C ASP A 305 8.48 30.64 13.06
N SER A 306 7.82 30.24 11.97
CA SER A 306 6.68 29.30 11.98
C SER A 306 7.07 27.91 12.45
N PHE A 307 8.27 27.43 12.09
CA PHE A 307 8.81 26.15 12.52
C PHE A 307 9.49 26.23 13.88
N ARG A 308 10.23 27.30 14.15
CA ARG A 308 10.92 27.54 15.43
C ARG A 308 9.97 27.45 16.62
N LYS A 309 8.75 27.99 16.48
CA LYS A 309 7.69 27.92 17.51
C LYS A 309 7.23 26.49 17.83
N LEU A 310 7.50 25.52 16.95
CA LEU A 310 7.19 24.11 17.17
C LEU A 310 8.29 23.40 17.97
N LEU A 311 9.50 23.96 18.02
CA LEU A 311 10.65 23.35 18.69
C LEU A 311 10.67 23.64 20.19
N ASN A 312 11.13 22.65 20.95
CA ASN A 312 11.56 22.82 22.33
C ASN A 312 12.97 22.22 22.50
N GLU A 313 13.99 22.99 22.11
CA GLU A 313 15.39 22.55 22.14
C GLU A 313 15.86 22.15 23.54
N SER A 314 15.31 22.77 24.59
CA SER A 314 15.65 22.44 25.98
C SER A 314 15.22 21.02 26.36
N ALA A 315 14.21 20.48 25.69
CA ALA A 315 13.72 19.12 25.90
C ALA A 315 14.41 18.09 24.99
N PHE A 316 15.29 18.51 24.07
CA PHE A 316 15.94 17.59 23.13
C PHE A 316 16.92 16.67 23.85
N SER A 317 16.72 15.37 23.66
CA SER A 317 17.62 14.31 24.10
C SER A 317 18.82 14.16 23.17
N VAL A 318 19.77 13.30 23.55
CA VAL A 318 20.87 12.88 22.67
C VAL A 318 20.37 12.29 21.35
N LYS A 319 19.22 11.58 21.37
CA LYS A 319 18.63 10.97 20.16
C LYS A 319 18.08 12.04 19.21
N ASP A 320 17.48 13.09 19.75
CA ASP A 320 16.97 14.21 18.96
C ASP A 320 18.10 14.95 18.25
N TRP A 321 19.16 15.29 18.98
CA TRP A 321 20.33 15.92 18.39
C TRP A 321 21.03 15.02 17.37
N ALA A 322 21.08 13.71 17.62
CA ALA A 322 21.58 12.75 16.64
C ALA A 322 20.73 12.74 15.36
N ALA A 323 19.41 12.77 15.46
CA ALA A 323 18.51 12.85 14.32
C ALA A 323 18.71 14.15 13.52
N ALA A 324 18.85 15.29 14.21
CA ALA A 324 19.15 16.58 13.60
C ALA A 324 20.46 16.54 12.78
N ILE A 325 21.56 16.08 13.39
CA ILE A 325 22.87 15.96 12.73
C ILE A 325 22.80 14.99 11.55
N GLN A 326 22.16 13.84 11.74
CA GLN A 326 22.06 12.84 10.69
C GLN A 326 21.26 13.37 9.50
N GLN A 327 20.18 14.14 9.72
CA GLN A 327 19.40 14.69 8.63
C GLN A 327 20.12 15.82 7.89
N GLU A 328 20.88 16.67 8.58
CA GLU A 328 21.77 17.64 7.93
C GLU A 328 22.75 16.96 6.97
N LEU A 329 23.35 15.83 7.40
CA LEU A 329 24.22 15.01 6.53
C LEU A 329 23.45 14.40 5.35
N ASN A 330 22.23 13.89 5.57
CA ASN A 330 21.40 13.33 4.50
C ASN A 330 21.05 14.38 3.44
N MET A 331 20.90 15.65 3.85
CA MET A 331 20.63 16.79 2.99
C MET A 331 21.88 17.39 2.35
N GLY A 332 23.07 16.82 2.59
CA GLY A 332 24.35 17.33 2.07
C GLY A 332 24.81 18.63 2.73
N LYS A 333 24.20 19.05 3.85
CA LYS A 333 24.54 20.25 4.61
C LYS A 333 25.74 19.99 5.53
N ASN A 334 26.84 19.53 4.95
CA ASN A 334 27.99 18.95 5.66
C ASN A 334 28.61 19.91 6.68
N THR A 335 28.72 21.21 6.35
CA THR A 335 29.32 22.20 7.26
C THR A 335 28.42 22.48 8.47
N ALA A 336 27.10 22.57 8.26
CA ALA A 336 26.13 22.74 9.34
C ALA A 336 26.10 21.50 10.25
N ALA A 337 26.09 20.31 9.66
CA ALA A 337 26.18 19.05 10.39
C ALA A 337 27.43 18.97 11.28
N LEU A 338 28.60 19.37 10.74
CA LEU A 338 29.86 19.37 11.50
C LEU A 338 29.83 20.35 12.67
N ALA A 339 29.30 21.56 12.47
CA ALA A 339 29.16 22.56 13.52
C ALA A 339 28.26 22.04 14.65
N LEU A 340 27.08 21.52 14.30
CA LEU A 340 26.13 20.96 15.25
C LEU A 340 26.70 19.74 15.99
N ALA A 341 27.38 18.84 15.28
CA ALA A 341 28.01 17.66 15.89
C ALA A 341 29.11 18.04 16.89
N LYS A 342 29.94 19.05 16.59
CA LYS A 342 30.95 19.57 17.53
C LYS A 342 30.28 20.12 18.79
N GLN A 343 29.26 20.96 18.63
CA GLN A 343 28.53 21.53 19.76
C GLN A 343 27.90 20.44 20.65
N MET A 344 27.27 19.44 20.02
CA MET A 344 26.56 18.38 20.75
C MET A 344 27.49 17.36 21.39
N THR A 345 28.66 17.09 20.82
CA THR A 345 29.69 16.26 21.47
C THR A 345 30.36 16.98 22.64
N THR A 346 30.46 18.32 22.64
CA THR A 346 30.87 19.08 23.82
C THR A 346 29.81 19.01 24.93
N LYS A 347 28.53 19.13 24.57
CA LYS A 347 27.41 19.07 25.54
C LYS A 347 27.20 17.65 26.11
N TYR A 348 27.41 16.62 25.29
CA TYR A 348 27.20 15.22 25.64
C TYR A 348 28.46 14.37 25.35
N PRO A 349 29.55 14.56 26.12
CA PRO A 349 30.85 13.97 25.81
C PRO A 349 30.89 12.44 25.90
N THR A 350 29.96 11.84 26.65
CA THR A 350 29.85 10.39 26.84
C THR A 350 28.93 9.71 25.82
N SER A 351 28.43 10.42 24.81
CA SER A 351 27.61 9.81 23.77
C SER A 351 28.48 9.22 22.66
N SER A 352 28.60 7.89 22.63
CA SER A 352 29.30 7.19 21.55
C SER A 352 28.68 7.48 20.17
N HIS A 353 27.35 7.54 20.09
CA HIS A 353 26.67 7.79 18.82
C HIS A 353 26.90 9.22 18.29
N LEU A 354 26.95 10.24 19.15
CA LEU A 354 27.29 11.60 18.71
C LEU A 354 28.76 11.70 18.27
N GLN A 355 29.69 10.98 18.91
CA GLN A 355 31.08 10.90 18.45
C GLN A 355 31.18 10.24 17.06
N TYR A 356 30.39 9.18 16.82
CA TYR A 356 30.26 8.58 15.49
C TYR A 356 29.73 9.57 14.45
N LEU A 357 28.66 10.32 14.77
CA LEU A 357 28.10 11.32 13.85
C LEU A 357 29.06 12.49 13.59
N LEU A 358 29.84 12.89 14.60
CA LEU A 358 30.92 13.86 14.43
C LEU A 358 31.96 13.36 13.43
N ALA A 359 32.43 12.11 13.56
CA ALA A 359 33.36 11.52 12.61
C ALA A 359 32.77 11.46 11.18
N LYS A 360 31.51 11.06 11.06
CA LYS A 360 30.79 11.06 9.78
C LYS A 360 30.74 12.46 9.15
N ALA A 361 30.46 13.49 9.95
CA ALA A 361 30.47 14.87 9.50
C ALA A 361 31.88 15.36 9.12
N MET A 362 32.92 14.98 9.87
CA MET A 362 34.32 15.29 9.54
C MET A 362 34.72 14.67 8.19
N LEU A 363 34.39 13.40 7.94
CA LEU A 363 34.62 12.74 6.65
C LEU A 363 33.91 13.45 5.50
N ALA A 364 32.64 13.84 5.70
CA ALA A 364 31.87 14.56 4.70
C ALA A 364 32.44 15.96 4.37
N ASN A 365 33.30 16.51 5.24
CA ASN A 365 34.06 17.75 5.04
C ASN A 365 35.53 17.49 4.68
N GLY A 366 35.93 16.25 4.36
CA GLY A 366 37.30 15.91 3.96
C GLY A 366 38.33 15.84 5.10
N ASN A 367 37.90 15.98 6.36
CA ASN A 367 38.79 15.91 7.51
C ASN A 367 38.94 14.47 8.02
N ARG A 368 39.79 13.72 7.33
CA ARG A 368 39.99 12.29 7.55
C ARG A 368 40.77 11.95 8.84
N PRO A 369 41.84 12.67 9.23
CA PRO A 369 42.55 12.38 10.49
C PRO A 369 41.67 12.53 11.73
N ASP A 370 40.94 13.65 11.86
CA ASP A 370 40.10 13.88 13.03
C ASP A 370 38.93 12.89 13.09
N ALA A 371 38.40 12.51 11.93
CA ALA A 371 37.35 11.49 11.88
C ALA A 371 37.81 10.13 12.42
N TRP A 372 39.05 9.73 12.12
CA TRP A 372 39.63 8.49 12.65
C TRP A 372 39.70 8.52 14.18
N GLU A 373 40.17 9.64 14.76
CA GLU A 373 40.24 9.81 16.21
C GLU A 373 38.84 9.77 16.86
N SER A 374 37.86 10.46 16.27
CA SER A 374 36.48 10.46 16.75
C SER A 374 35.84 9.06 16.69
N LEU A 375 36.13 8.24 15.68
CA LEU A 375 35.65 6.85 15.61
C LEU A 375 36.24 5.98 16.72
N HIS A 376 37.55 6.09 16.98
CA HIS A 376 38.17 5.39 18.10
C HIS A 376 37.62 5.85 19.45
N ARG A 377 37.34 7.14 19.61
CA ARG A 377 36.68 7.66 20.80
C ARG A 377 35.27 7.09 20.97
N ALA A 378 34.48 7.02 19.90
CA ALA A 378 33.16 6.40 19.92
C ALA A 378 33.23 4.94 20.39
N ILE A 379 34.16 4.14 19.83
CA ILE A 379 34.35 2.73 20.19
C ILE A 379 34.89 2.59 21.63
N LYS A 380 35.73 3.52 22.10
CA LYS A 380 36.20 3.53 23.50
C LYS A 380 35.07 3.78 24.49
N ILE A 381 34.12 4.65 24.14
CA ILE A 381 32.94 4.95 24.97
C ILE A 381 31.98 3.75 24.97
N ASP A 382 31.73 3.16 23.81
CA ASP A 382 30.87 2.00 23.62
C ASP A 382 31.51 1.02 22.62
N PRO A 383 32.17 -0.04 23.13
CA PRO A 383 32.79 -1.06 22.27
C PRO A 383 31.81 -1.75 21.34
N GLU A 384 30.50 -1.74 21.64
CA GLU A 384 29.46 -2.35 20.84
C GLU A 384 28.88 -1.45 19.75
N ASN A 385 29.35 -0.20 19.62
CA ASN A 385 28.93 0.71 18.56
C ASN A 385 29.31 0.17 17.18
N GLY A 386 28.39 -0.60 16.58
CA GLY A 386 28.57 -1.28 15.30
C GLY A 386 28.71 -0.31 14.13
N ASP A 387 28.08 0.86 14.18
CA ASP A 387 28.20 1.88 13.13
C ASP A 387 29.61 2.48 13.08
N ALA A 388 30.17 2.82 14.25
CA ALA A 388 31.54 3.31 14.35
C ALA A 388 32.55 2.26 13.89
N ARG A 389 32.40 1.00 14.34
CA ARG A 389 33.26 -0.12 13.92
C ARG A 389 33.21 -0.34 12.41
N ARG A 390 32.00 -0.39 11.83
CA ARG A 390 31.82 -0.56 10.37
C ARG A 390 32.42 0.61 9.58
N MET A 391 32.21 1.84 10.03
CA MET A 391 32.76 3.02 9.36
C MET A 391 34.28 3.05 9.43
N LEU A 392 34.87 2.73 10.60
CA LEU A 392 36.31 2.65 10.76
C LEU A 392 36.93 1.61 9.83
N ALA A 393 36.32 0.41 9.76
CA ALA A 393 36.74 -0.64 8.84
C ALA A 393 36.63 -0.18 7.38
N LYS A 394 35.46 0.30 6.95
CA LYS A 394 35.21 0.71 5.57
C LYS A 394 36.13 1.85 5.11
N GLU A 395 36.29 2.86 5.95
CA GLU A 395 36.97 4.09 5.56
C GLU A 395 38.46 4.04 5.85
N PHE A 396 38.99 3.20 6.75
CA PHE A 396 40.39 3.27 7.19
C PHE A 396 41.15 1.93 7.17
N SER A 397 40.56 0.83 6.69
CA SER A 397 41.34 -0.36 6.39
C SER A 397 42.36 -0.06 5.29
N LYS A 398 43.62 -0.48 5.47
CA LYS A 398 44.59 -0.50 4.37
C LYS A 398 44.07 -1.47 3.28
N PRO A 399 44.20 -1.14 1.99
CA PRO A 399 43.89 -2.07 0.92
C PRO A 399 44.71 -3.35 1.00
#